data_AF-A0AAP0RRE0-F1
#
_entry.id   AF-A0AAP0RRE0-F1
#
_cell.length_a   1.000
_cell.length_b   1.000
_cell.length_c   1.000
_cell.angle_alpha   90.00
_cell.angle_beta   90.00
_cell.angle_gamma   90.00
#
_symmetry.space_group_name_H-M   'P 1'
#
loop_
_entity.id
_entity.type
_entity.pdbx_description
1 polymer ?
#
loop_
_entity_poly.entity_id
_entity_poly.type
_entity_poly.pdbx_seq_one_letter_code
_entity_poly.pdbx_strand_id
1 'polypeptide(L)'
;MAIDGSFCLEAELERFLARCPKLGCIPRFVSLSKKGQMVTEEEVVNLVAELFLHPNYTIPLLGCFRPIVRKIVDRAVALLRMVPNLRSDSDDRTKEFKEGKTLREAENVDDEEEVDSVIEFYAKSGRGLNLHELACLAFCRALDLAPFLLGSILSYFKFAPPPFERILKEGVVFELSKEGGTHFLDAARISYRLLLMEPEVFSKLWDWSCFLDVVQQLANLDRGDSADFVKNMSDLRWCAIRILLVILKMSERANTNFGIEPKEELTCLLRWEEFCQDVSLEKAGWYLESSKSKKFSSNGKFDLEHENCLPSLGLGSLAVSSLQFPRD
;
A
#
# COMPACT_ATOMS: atom_id res chain seq x y z
N MET A 1 -21.89 -11.45 2.07
CA MET A 1 -22.40 -12.23 0.93
C MET A 1 -22.57 -11.29 -0.26
N ALA A 2 -22.00 -11.64 -1.42
CA ALA A 2 -22.27 -10.93 -2.65
C ALA A 2 -23.77 -11.07 -3.00
N ILE A 3 -24.41 -9.99 -3.42
CA ILE A 3 -25.88 -9.90 -3.60
C ILE A 3 -26.37 -10.80 -4.76
N ASP A 4 -25.47 -11.23 -5.63
CA ASP A 4 -25.71 -12.10 -6.78
C ASP A 4 -25.42 -13.59 -6.51
N GLY A 5 -24.91 -13.95 -5.32
CA GLY A 5 -24.53 -15.33 -4.99
C GLY A 5 -23.33 -15.88 -5.78
N SER A 6 -22.55 -15.02 -6.45
CA SER A 6 -21.45 -15.45 -7.34
C SER A 6 -20.15 -15.83 -6.62
N PHE A 7 -20.02 -15.48 -5.34
CA PHE A 7 -18.82 -15.76 -4.55
C PHE A 7 -18.74 -17.24 -4.16
N CYS A 8 -17.75 -17.94 -4.72
CA CYS A 8 -17.39 -19.30 -4.33
C CYS A 8 -15.99 -19.29 -3.71
N LEU A 9 -15.90 -19.66 -2.43
CA LEU A 9 -14.65 -19.60 -1.67
C LEU A 9 -13.55 -20.50 -2.26
N GLU A 10 -13.92 -21.69 -2.73
CA GLU A 10 -13.03 -22.63 -3.40
C GLU A 10 -12.45 -22.02 -4.68
N ALA A 11 -13.31 -21.49 -5.56
CA ALA A 11 -12.88 -20.89 -6.82
C ALA A 11 -11.96 -19.67 -6.61
N GLU A 12 -12.25 -18.84 -5.60
CA GLU A 12 -11.41 -17.69 -5.26
C GLU A 12 -10.08 -18.12 -4.62
N LEU A 13 -10.04 -19.22 -3.87
CA LEU A 13 -8.79 -19.81 -3.37
C LEU A 13 -7.93 -20.36 -4.51
N GLU A 14 -8.52 -21.10 -5.45
CA GLU A 14 -7.80 -21.57 -6.64
C GLU A 14 -7.26 -20.41 -7.47
N ARG A 15 -8.09 -19.37 -7.67
CA ARG A 15 -7.68 -18.16 -8.37
C ARG A 15 -6.54 -17.44 -7.64
N PHE A 16 -6.59 -17.35 -6.31
CA PHE A 16 -5.52 -16.76 -5.52
C PHE A 16 -4.21 -17.54 -5.68
N LEU A 17 -4.25 -18.87 -5.59
CA LEU A 17 -3.07 -19.73 -5.79
C LEU A 17 -2.52 -19.66 -7.22
N ALA A 18 -3.39 -19.52 -8.23
CA ALA A 18 -2.96 -19.31 -9.61
C ALA A 18 -2.25 -17.96 -9.81
N ARG A 19 -2.69 -16.91 -9.11
CA ARG A 19 -2.04 -15.58 -9.09
C ARG A 19 -0.76 -15.56 -8.27
N CYS A 20 -0.64 -16.46 -7.29
CA CYS A 20 0.48 -16.54 -6.36
C CYS A 20 1.09 -17.97 -6.35
N PRO A 21 1.73 -18.42 -7.44
CA PRO A 21 2.16 -19.82 -7.60
C PRO A 21 3.06 -20.35 -6.48
N LYS A 22 3.88 -19.48 -5.88
CA LYS A 22 4.76 -19.82 -4.74
C LYS A 22 3.98 -20.39 -3.55
N LEU A 23 2.75 -19.92 -3.32
CA LEU A 23 1.89 -20.43 -2.25
C LEU A 23 1.37 -21.84 -2.54
N GLY A 24 1.28 -22.23 -3.81
CA GLY A 24 0.84 -23.55 -4.24
C GLY A 24 1.78 -24.68 -3.81
N CYS A 25 3.01 -24.37 -3.41
CA CYS A 25 3.98 -25.33 -2.89
C CYS A 25 3.91 -25.48 -1.36
N ILE A 26 3.22 -24.58 -0.66
CA ILE A 26 3.17 -24.57 0.81
C ILE A 26 2.16 -25.60 1.31
N PRO A 27 2.54 -26.52 2.23
CA PRO A 27 1.68 -27.63 2.66
C PRO A 27 0.30 -27.21 3.18
N ARG A 28 0.21 -26.09 3.90
CA ARG A 28 -1.06 -25.58 4.43
C ARG A 28 -2.02 -25.17 3.31
N PHE A 29 -1.54 -24.45 2.30
CA PHE A 29 -2.33 -24.07 1.12
C PHE A 29 -2.72 -25.28 0.27
N VAL A 30 -1.81 -26.23 0.07
CA VAL A 30 -2.12 -27.50 -0.62
C VAL A 30 -3.20 -28.28 0.12
N SER A 31 -3.12 -28.37 1.45
CA SER A 31 -4.11 -29.07 2.26
C SER A 31 -5.48 -28.41 2.20
N LEU A 32 -5.52 -27.06 2.15
CA LEU A 32 -6.75 -26.30 2.06
C LEU A 32 -7.39 -26.45 0.67
N SER A 33 -6.59 -26.34 -0.40
CA SER A 33 -7.07 -26.53 -1.78
C SER A 33 -7.66 -27.93 -1.99
N LYS A 34 -7.07 -28.98 -1.41
CA LYS A 34 -7.58 -30.36 -1.50
C LYS A 34 -8.95 -30.57 -0.83
N LYS A 35 -9.40 -29.68 0.06
CA LYS A 35 -10.73 -29.77 0.68
C LYS A 35 -11.86 -29.36 -0.27
N GLY A 36 -11.54 -28.62 -1.34
CA GLY A 36 -12.50 -28.14 -2.31
C GLY A 36 -13.68 -27.40 -1.67
N GLN A 37 -14.91 -27.81 -1.99
CA GLN A 37 -16.15 -27.23 -1.44
C GLN A 37 -16.28 -27.27 0.10
N MET A 38 -15.48 -28.08 0.79
CA MET A 38 -15.50 -28.17 2.25
C MET A 38 -14.66 -27.08 2.94
N VAL A 39 -13.98 -26.22 2.18
CA VAL A 39 -13.21 -25.10 2.72
C VAL A 39 -14.16 -24.10 3.40
N THR A 40 -13.84 -23.74 4.63
CA THR A 40 -14.60 -22.73 5.39
C THR A 40 -13.96 -21.35 5.33
N GLU A 41 -14.77 -20.31 5.47
CA GLU A 41 -14.26 -18.92 5.54
C GLU A 41 -13.25 -18.74 6.68
N GLU A 42 -13.48 -19.39 7.83
CA GLU A 42 -12.61 -19.31 9.00
C GLU A 42 -11.22 -19.91 8.75
N GLU A 43 -11.15 -21.04 8.03
CA GLU A 43 -9.86 -21.65 7.66
C GLU A 43 -9.08 -20.76 6.69
N VAL A 44 -9.75 -20.17 5.70
CA VAL A 44 -9.12 -19.23 4.77
C VAL A 44 -8.62 -18.00 5.52
N VAL A 45 -9.48 -17.38 6.35
CA VAL A 45 -9.13 -16.18 7.13
C VAL A 45 -7.92 -16.45 8.02
N ASN A 46 -7.89 -17.57 8.73
CA ASN A 46 -6.75 -17.91 9.59
C ASN A 46 -5.47 -18.19 8.80
N LEU A 47 -5.57 -18.75 7.59
CA LEU A 47 -4.40 -19.02 6.76
C LEU A 47 -3.81 -17.74 6.14
N VAL A 48 -4.65 -16.80 5.70
CA VAL A 48 -4.20 -15.65 4.89
C VAL A 48 -4.07 -14.34 5.68
N ALA A 49 -4.50 -14.28 6.94
CA ALA A 49 -4.45 -13.06 7.75
C ALA A 49 -3.04 -12.49 7.95
N GLU A 50 -2.04 -13.34 8.20
CA GLU A 50 -0.65 -12.86 8.28
C GLU A 50 -0.09 -12.55 6.90
N LEU A 51 -0.44 -13.38 5.91
CA LEU A 51 -0.02 -13.23 4.53
C LEU A 51 -0.47 -11.90 3.92
N PHE A 52 -1.59 -11.35 4.38
CA PHE A 52 -2.09 -10.02 4.00
C PHE A 52 -1.05 -8.92 4.23
N LEU A 53 -0.16 -9.05 5.22
CA LEU A 53 0.88 -8.07 5.52
C LEU A 53 2.10 -8.18 4.59
N HIS A 54 2.20 -9.26 3.81
CA HIS A 54 3.30 -9.46 2.88
C HIS A 54 3.08 -8.64 1.60
N PRO A 55 4.06 -7.83 1.15
CA PRO A 55 3.87 -6.89 0.04
C PRO A 55 3.39 -7.56 -1.26
N ASN A 56 3.94 -8.73 -1.57
CA ASN A 56 3.59 -9.51 -2.78
C ASN A 56 2.18 -10.12 -2.77
N TYR A 57 1.54 -10.24 -1.61
CA TYR A 57 0.29 -11.01 -1.47
C TYR A 57 -0.91 -10.14 -1.08
N THR A 58 -0.69 -8.94 -0.53
CA THR A 58 -1.77 -8.01 -0.16
C THR A 58 -2.76 -7.78 -1.32
N ILE A 59 -2.27 -7.40 -2.50
CA ILE A 59 -3.12 -7.03 -3.65
C ILE A 59 -3.85 -8.24 -4.23
N PRO A 60 -3.20 -9.38 -4.56
CA PRO A 60 -3.92 -10.55 -5.04
C PRO A 60 -4.95 -11.09 -4.05
N LEU A 61 -4.65 -11.05 -2.75
CA LEU A 61 -5.56 -11.49 -1.70
C LEU A 61 -6.81 -10.60 -1.65
N LEU A 62 -6.64 -9.28 -1.66
CA LEU A 62 -7.77 -8.33 -1.71
C LEU A 62 -8.64 -8.54 -2.94
N GLY A 63 -8.01 -8.83 -4.09
CA GLY A 63 -8.70 -9.13 -5.34
C GLY A 63 -9.60 -10.36 -5.28
N CYS A 64 -9.08 -11.46 -4.74
CA CYS A 64 -9.79 -12.75 -4.68
C CYS A 64 -10.80 -12.80 -3.52
N PHE A 65 -10.45 -12.25 -2.37
CA PHE A 65 -11.24 -12.43 -1.14
C PHE A 65 -12.03 -11.20 -0.70
N ARG A 66 -12.30 -10.27 -1.62
CA ARG A 66 -13.04 -9.02 -1.34
C ARG A 66 -14.32 -9.22 -0.50
N PRO A 67 -15.16 -10.25 -0.71
CA PRO A 67 -16.37 -10.45 0.10
C PRO A 67 -16.12 -10.80 1.57
N ILE A 68 -14.95 -11.36 1.90
CA ILE A 68 -14.56 -11.75 3.26
C ILE A 68 -13.39 -10.92 3.81
N VAL A 69 -12.86 -9.97 3.04
CA VAL A 69 -11.60 -9.29 3.37
C VAL A 69 -11.64 -8.50 4.67
N ARG A 70 -12.83 -8.04 5.09
CA ARG A 70 -12.99 -7.44 6.43
C ARG A 70 -12.58 -8.42 7.53
N LYS A 71 -12.98 -9.69 7.44
CA LYS A 71 -12.60 -10.72 8.43
C LYS A 71 -11.08 -10.97 8.42
N ILE A 72 -10.47 -10.96 7.24
CA ILE A 72 -9.02 -11.12 7.09
C ILE A 72 -8.28 -9.96 7.76
N VAL A 73 -8.68 -8.72 7.45
CA VAL A 73 -8.07 -7.52 8.03
C VAL A 73 -8.31 -7.44 9.54
N ASP A 74 -9.53 -7.73 10.01
CA ASP A 74 -9.83 -7.77 11.45
C ASP A 74 -8.97 -8.82 12.18
N ARG A 75 -8.75 -9.98 11.56
CA ARG A 75 -7.85 -11.02 12.09
C ARG A 75 -6.39 -10.56 12.10
N ALA A 76 -5.90 -9.95 11.02
CA ALA A 76 -4.54 -9.41 10.95
C ALA A 76 -4.31 -8.34 12.04
N VAL A 77 -5.27 -7.44 12.24
CA VAL A 77 -5.21 -6.42 13.31
C VAL A 77 -5.21 -7.08 14.70
N ALA A 78 -6.00 -8.13 14.91
CA ALA A 78 -6.00 -8.86 16.18
C ALA A 78 -4.65 -9.53 16.46
N LEU A 79 -3.99 -10.10 15.46
CA LEU A 79 -2.65 -10.68 15.59
C LEU A 79 -1.59 -9.60 15.85
N LEU A 80 -1.64 -8.49 15.10
CA LEU A 80 -0.73 -7.35 15.30
C LEU A 80 -0.85 -6.73 16.70
N ARG A 81 -2.03 -6.75 17.31
CA ARG A 81 -2.23 -6.28 18.70
C ARG A 81 -1.47 -7.11 19.72
N MET A 82 -1.16 -8.37 19.41
CA MET A 82 -0.40 -9.25 20.29
C MET A 82 1.12 -9.02 20.20
N VAL A 83 1.58 -8.22 19.24
CA VAL A 83 3.00 -7.89 19.09
C VAL A 83 3.41 -6.91 20.21
N PRO A 84 4.42 -7.24 21.04
CA PRO A 84 4.76 -6.42 22.21
C PRO A 84 5.20 -5.00 21.89
N ASN A 85 5.90 -4.80 20.77
CA ASN A 85 6.43 -3.52 20.36
C ASN A 85 6.38 -3.37 18.83
N LEU A 86 5.67 -2.35 18.36
CA LEU A 86 5.57 -1.95 16.94
C LEU A 86 6.27 -0.62 16.66
N ARG A 87 6.90 -0.01 17.67
CA ARG A 87 7.44 1.35 17.60
C ARG A 87 8.94 1.39 17.32
N SER A 88 9.67 0.32 17.57
CA SER A 88 11.12 0.30 17.36
C SER A 88 11.59 -1.11 17.01
N ASP A 89 12.75 -1.15 16.38
CA ASP A 89 13.51 -2.38 16.19
C ASP A 89 14.52 -2.55 17.34
N SER A 90 14.92 -3.79 17.63
CA SER A 90 15.97 -4.07 18.61
C SER A 90 17.35 -3.96 18.00
N ASP A 91 18.30 -3.36 18.72
CA ASP A 91 19.71 -3.21 18.32
C ASP A 91 20.52 -4.52 18.29
N ASP A 92 19.88 -5.68 18.48
CA ASP A 92 20.58 -6.96 18.60
C ASP A 92 21.04 -7.45 17.21
N ARG A 93 22.19 -6.91 16.79
CA ARG A 93 22.93 -7.16 15.54
C ARG A 93 23.46 -8.61 15.43
N THR A 94 22.99 -9.53 16.26
CA THR A 94 23.51 -10.91 16.37
C THR A 94 22.94 -11.89 15.35
N LYS A 95 22.01 -11.45 14.49
CA LYS A 95 21.67 -12.19 13.27
C LYS A 95 22.10 -11.37 12.06
N GLU A 96 23.27 -11.69 11.53
CA GLU A 96 23.72 -11.33 10.18
C GLU A 96 22.75 -11.93 9.14
N PHE A 97 21.57 -11.34 9.00
CA PHE A 97 20.62 -11.59 7.93
C PHE A 97 20.42 -10.25 7.26
N LYS A 98 21.08 -10.08 6.10
CA LYS A 98 21.10 -8.86 5.25
C LYS A 98 20.29 -7.71 5.85
N GLU A 99 20.95 -7.01 6.78
CA GLU A 99 20.51 -5.72 7.29
C GLU A 99 20.16 -4.88 6.05
N GLY A 100 18.91 -4.41 5.94
CA GLY A 100 18.50 -3.55 4.83
C GLY A 100 17.59 -4.15 3.74
N LYS A 101 16.87 -5.27 3.97
CA LYS A 101 15.75 -5.62 3.07
C LYS A 101 14.64 -4.56 3.18
N THR A 102 14.69 -3.57 2.30
CA THR A 102 13.68 -2.53 2.12
C THR A 102 12.32 -3.14 1.77
N LEU A 103 11.21 -2.38 1.90
CA LEU A 103 9.88 -2.88 1.49
C LEU A 103 9.87 -3.33 0.01
N ARG A 104 10.63 -2.63 -0.84
CA ARG A 104 10.84 -2.97 -2.26
C ARG A 104 11.70 -4.21 -2.46
N GLU A 105 12.63 -4.52 -1.56
CA GLU A 105 13.39 -5.78 -1.63
C GLU A 105 12.60 -6.95 -1.07
N ALA A 106 11.74 -6.74 -0.08
CA ALA A 106 10.76 -7.74 0.36
C ALA A 106 9.78 -8.14 -0.76
N GLU A 107 9.59 -7.29 -1.78
CA GLU A 107 8.86 -7.63 -3.00
C GLU A 107 9.68 -8.52 -3.96
N ASN A 108 11.01 -8.41 -3.97
CA ASN A 108 11.92 -9.07 -4.91
C ASN A 108 12.63 -10.32 -4.35
N VAL A 109 12.40 -10.68 -3.08
CA VAL A 109 13.07 -11.79 -2.43
C VAL A 109 12.36 -13.13 -2.74
N ASP A 110 13.11 -14.04 -3.37
CA ASP A 110 12.77 -15.44 -3.64
C ASP A 110 12.97 -16.36 -2.41
N ASP A 111 12.77 -15.85 -1.18
CA ASP A 111 12.97 -16.69 0.02
C ASP A 111 11.72 -17.56 0.25
N GLU A 112 11.80 -18.78 -0.28
CA GLU A 112 10.79 -19.85 -0.19
C GLU A 112 10.47 -20.27 1.26
N GLU A 113 11.28 -19.87 2.25
CA GLU A 113 11.16 -20.29 3.66
C GLU A 113 10.37 -19.31 4.57
N GLU A 114 10.10 -18.06 4.14
CA GLU A 114 9.60 -16.98 5.03
C GLU A 114 8.09 -16.69 4.93
N VAL A 115 7.31 -17.49 4.21
CA VAL A 115 5.89 -17.18 3.94
C VAL A 115 4.94 -17.64 5.05
N ASP A 116 5.37 -18.54 5.94
CA ASP A 116 4.47 -19.26 6.84
C ASP A 116 4.01 -18.47 8.08
N SER A 117 4.74 -17.42 8.52
CA SER A 117 4.28 -16.49 9.57
C SER A 117 5.06 -15.17 9.58
N VAL A 118 4.52 -14.18 8.84
CA VAL A 118 5.10 -12.82 8.76
C VAL A 118 5.20 -12.18 10.15
N ILE A 119 4.14 -12.28 10.96
CA ILE A 119 4.11 -11.59 12.26
C ILE A 119 5.10 -12.23 13.23
N GLU A 120 5.12 -13.56 13.32
CA GLU A 120 6.03 -14.29 14.21
C GLU A 120 7.48 -14.03 13.84
N PHE A 121 7.79 -13.99 12.54
CA PHE A 121 9.14 -13.71 12.04
C PHE A 121 9.65 -12.33 12.48
N TYR A 122 8.89 -11.26 12.25
CA TYR A 122 9.30 -9.91 12.66
C TYR A 122 9.29 -9.74 14.18
N ALA A 123 8.31 -10.30 14.88
CA ALA A 123 8.24 -10.23 16.34
C ALA A 123 9.43 -10.94 17.01
N LYS A 124 9.81 -12.14 16.54
CA LYS A 124 10.97 -12.88 17.07
C LYS A 124 12.32 -12.26 16.71
N SER A 125 12.39 -11.56 15.57
CA SER A 125 13.60 -10.81 15.18
C SER A 125 13.69 -9.44 15.84
N GLY A 126 12.73 -9.07 16.70
CA GLY A 126 12.70 -7.77 17.35
C GLY A 126 12.52 -6.60 16.38
N ARG A 127 12.05 -6.85 15.16
CA ARG A 127 11.88 -5.86 14.09
C ARG A 127 10.45 -5.31 14.04
N GLY A 128 10.03 -4.74 15.16
CA GLY A 128 8.67 -4.27 15.37
C GLY A 128 8.28 -3.10 14.46
N LEU A 129 9.21 -2.19 14.20
CA LEU A 129 8.96 -1.02 13.35
C LEU A 129 8.87 -1.45 11.88
N ASN A 130 9.72 -2.37 11.41
CA ASN A 130 9.58 -2.92 10.05
C ASN A 130 8.23 -3.62 9.84
N LEU A 131 7.74 -4.38 10.83
CA LEU A 131 6.41 -4.99 10.76
C LEU A 131 5.30 -3.94 10.70
N HIS A 132 5.44 -2.85 11.45
CA HIS A 132 4.51 -1.73 11.40
C HIS A 132 4.48 -1.09 10.01
N GLU A 133 5.63 -0.89 9.38
CA GLU A 133 5.74 -0.34 8.03
C GLU A 133 5.06 -1.24 6.99
N LEU A 134 5.25 -2.57 7.09
CA LEU A 134 4.55 -3.56 6.27
C LEU A 134 3.04 -3.50 6.47
N ALA A 135 2.58 -3.40 7.72
CA ALA A 135 1.17 -3.28 8.03
C ALA A 135 0.57 -2.00 7.44
N CYS A 136 1.27 -0.87 7.56
CA CYS A 136 0.84 0.40 7.00
C CYS A 136 0.77 0.36 5.47
N LEU A 137 1.74 -0.29 4.80
CA LEU A 137 1.70 -0.53 3.36
C LEU A 137 0.49 -1.39 2.96
N ALA A 138 0.24 -2.49 3.68
CA ALA A 138 -0.89 -3.35 3.42
C ALA A 138 -2.23 -2.62 3.62
N PHE A 139 -2.35 -1.82 4.68
CA PHE A 139 -3.55 -1.05 4.98
C PHE A 139 -3.80 0.09 4.00
N CYS A 140 -2.77 0.79 3.53
CA CYS A 140 -2.97 1.86 2.55
C CYS A 140 -3.45 1.29 1.20
N ARG A 141 -2.87 0.15 0.76
CA ARG A 141 -3.33 -0.62 -0.40
C ARG A 141 -4.77 -1.12 -0.22
N ALA A 142 -5.08 -1.67 0.95
CA ALA A 142 -6.41 -2.21 1.26
C ALA A 142 -7.50 -1.14 1.30
N LEU A 143 -7.22 0.02 1.90
CA LEU A 143 -8.19 1.11 1.97
C LEU A 143 -8.49 1.68 0.58
N ASP A 144 -7.47 1.79 -0.26
CA ASP A 144 -7.60 2.25 -1.64
C ASP A 144 -8.46 1.30 -2.50
N LEU A 145 -8.32 -0.02 -2.29
CA LEU A 145 -9.13 -1.05 -2.96
C LEU A 145 -10.54 -1.24 -2.36
N ALA A 146 -10.67 -1.09 -1.04
CA ALA A 146 -11.87 -1.39 -0.28
C ALA A 146 -12.09 -0.36 0.84
N PRO A 147 -12.68 0.82 0.52
CA PRO A 147 -12.87 1.92 1.48
C PRO A 147 -13.67 1.54 2.74
N PHE A 148 -14.55 0.53 2.65
CA PHE A 148 -15.31 0.03 3.81
C PHE A 148 -14.44 -0.57 4.93
N LEU A 149 -13.14 -0.79 4.69
CA LEU A 149 -12.18 -1.27 5.67
C LEU A 149 -11.68 -0.19 6.63
N LEU A 150 -12.05 1.08 6.43
CA LEU A 150 -11.61 2.21 7.26
C LEU A 150 -11.75 1.93 8.76
N GLY A 151 -12.90 1.40 9.20
CA GLY A 151 -13.13 1.11 10.62
C GLY A 151 -12.16 0.08 11.21
N SER A 152 -11.82 -0.96 10.45
CA SER A 152 -10.86 -1.99 10.85
C SER A 152 -9.44 -1.42 10.95
N ILE A 153 -9.04 -0.61 9.96
CA ILE A 153 -7.73 0.04 9.92
C ILE A 153 -7.59 1.08 11.05
N LEU A 154 -8.63 1.87 11.34
CA LEU A 154 -8.62 2.76 12.49
C LEU A 154 -8.50 2.01 13.82
N SER A 155 -9.01 0.78 13.91
CA SER A 155 -8.86 -0.05 15.11
C SER A 155 -7.41 -0.50 15.36
N TYR A 156 -6.59 -0.57 14.31
CA TYR A 156 -5.15 -0.81 14.40
C TYR A 156 -4.43 0.41 14.99
N PHE A 157 -4.68 1.59 14.43
CA PHE A 157 -4.05 2.84 14.89
C PHE A 157 -4.50 3.31 16.29
N LYS A 158 -5.42 2.59 16.96
CA LYS A 158 -5.70 2.79 18.39
C LYS A 158 -4.54 2.35 19.30
N PHE A 159 -3.69 1.43 18.84
CA PHE A 159 -2.56 0.92 19.62
C PHE A 159 -1.22 1.06 18.88
N ALA A 160 -1.24 1.12 17.54
CA ALA A 160 -0.05 1.31 16.72
C ALA A 160 0.39 2.79 16.64
N PRO A 161 1.67 3.06 16.37
CA PRO A 161 2.15 4.41 16.07
C PRO A 161 1.64 4.95 14.71
N PRO A 162 1.88 6.23 14.38
CA PRO A 162 1.66 6.75 13.03
C PRO A 162 2.56 6.04 12.00
N PRO A 163 2.15 5.98 10.72
CA PRO A 163 2.92 5.34 9.63
C PRO A 163 4.32 5.95 9.40
N PHE A 164 4.59 7.12 9.96
CA PHE A 164 5.86 7.83 9.90
C PHE A 164 6.64 7.80 11.22
N GLU A 165 6.40 6.82 12.10
CA GLU A 165 7.13 6.66 13.38
C GLU A 165 8.65 6.68 13.20
N ARG A 166 9.16 6.08 12.11
CA ARG A 166 10.59 6.10 11.79
C ARG A 166 11.14 7.52 11.64
N ILE A 167 10.44 8.36 10.87
CA ILE A 167 10.77 9.78 10.67
C ILE A 167 10.80 10.52 12.02
N LEU A 168 9.86 10.21 12.92
CA LEU A 168 9.79 10.84 14.26
C LEU A 168 10.98 10.47 15.15
N LYS A 169 11.46 9.23 15.06
CA LYS A 169 12.47 8.70 15.99
C LYS A 169 13.90 8.96 15.56
N GLU A 170 14.20 8.70 14.29
CA GLU A 170 15.59 8.64 13.81
C GLU A 170 16.10 10.00 13.34
N GLY A 171 15.21 10.91 12.94
CA GLY A 171 15.58 12.22 12.41
C GLY A 171 16.27 12.11 11.04
N VAL A 172 15.72 12.79 10.04
CA VAL A 172 16.08 12.66 8.61
C VAL A 172 17.59 12.83 8.36
N VAL A 173 18.31 13.70 9.09
CA VAL A 173 19.72 14.02 8.81
C VAL A 173 20.73 12.92 9.22
N PHE A 174 20.46 12.10 10.23
CA PHE A 174 21.51 11.23 10.80
C PHE A 174 21.68 9.89 10.04
N GLU A 175 20.61 9.35 9.47
CA GLU A 175 20.62 8.01 8.84
C GLU A 175 20.60 8.00 7.31
N LEU A 176 20.36 9.14 6.67
CA LEU A 176 20.39 9.20 5.20
C LEU A 176 21.79 8.93 4.61
N SER A 177 22.84 9.00 5.42
CA SER A 177 24.20 8.62 5.01
C SER A 177 24.45 7.10 4.88
N LYS A 178 23.52 6.24 5.34
CA LYS A 178 23.65 4.77 5.33
C LYS A 178 22.34 4.10 4.95
N GLU A 179 22.15 3.67 3.70
CA GLU A 179 21.09 2.73 3.23
C GLU A 179 19.60 3.03 3.61
N GLY A 180 19.30 4.00 4.48
CA GLY A 180 18.01 4.24 5.13
C GLY A 180 17.10 5.23 4.40
N GLY A 181 17.55 5.81 3.28
CA GLY A 181 16.73 6.73 2.49
C GLY A 181 15.49 6.11 1.87
N THR A 182 15.48 4.79 1.69
CA THR A 182 14.34 4.02 1.20
C THR A 182 13.23 3.91 2.25
N HIS A 183 13.57 3.62 3.52
CA HIS A 183 12.59 3.49 4.60
C HIS A 183 11.87 4.81 4.91
N PHE A 184 12.60 5.93 4.97
CA PHE A 184 11.98 7.26 5.15
C PHE A 184 11.05 7.62 3.99
N LEU A 185 11.47 7.34 2.76
CA LEU A 185 10.65 7.59 1.57
C LEU A 185 9.38 6.75 1.58
N ASP A 186 9.48 5.46 1.90
CA ASP A 186 8.33 4.58 1.98
C ASP A 186 7.37 5.01 3.09
N ALA A 187 7.89 5.35 4.28
CA ALA A 187 7.09 5.91 5.36
C ALA A 187 6.32 7.17 4.92
N ALA A 188 7.00 8.11 4.24
CA ALA A 188 6.36 9.32 3.72
C ALA A 188 5.31 9.02 2.64
N ARG A 189 5.61 8.12 1.69
CA ARG A 189 4.68 7.70 0.63
C ARG A 189 3.43 7.02 1.19
N ILE A 190 3.61 6.07 2.10
CA ILE A 190 2.50 5.37 2.76
C ILE A 190 1.63 6.36 3.55
N SER A 191 2.26 7.28 4.27
CA SER A 191 1.58 8.32 5.03
C SER A 191 0.77 9.24 4.13
N TYR A 192 1.35 9.68 3.02
CA TYR A 192 0.66 10.50 2.02
C TYR A 192 -0.51 9.73 1.40
N ARG A 193 -0.33 8.45 1.07
CA ARG A 193 -1.39 7.60 0.50
C ARG A 193 -2.58 7.48 1.44
N LEU A 194 -2.33 7.14 2.71
CA LEU A 194 -3.39 7.07 3.73
C LEU A 194 -4.11 8.40 3.86
N LEU A 195 -3.35 9.50 3.95
CA LEU A 195 -3.90 10.85 4.05
C LEU A 195 -4.82 11.19 2.86
N LEU A 196 -4.46 10.79 1.63
CA LEU A 196 -5.30 11.01 0.45
C LEU A 196 -6.60 10.19 0.45
N MET A 197 -6.60 8.99 1.04
CA MET A 197 -7.79 8.13 1.06
C MET A 197 -8.90 8.71 1.94
N GLU A 198 -8.56 9.20 3.13
CA GLU A 198 -9.51 9.81 4.06
C GLU A 198 -8.91 11.05 4.74
N PRO A 199 -8.79 12.19 4.03
CA PRO A 199 -8.10 13.38 4.53
C PRO A 199 -8.67 13.92 5.83
N GLU A 200 -10.00 13.94 5.97
CA GLU A 200 -10.68 14.48 7.15
C GLU A 200 -10.49 13.64 8.42
N VAL A 201 -10.14 12.36 8.26
CA VAL A 201 -9.86 11.43 9.35
C VAL A 201 -8.37 11.47 9.70
N PHE A 202 -7.50 11.19 8.73
CA PHE A 202 -6.06 11.03 8.99
C PHE A 202 -5.35 12.35 9.31
N SER A 203 -5.84 13.49 8.79
CA SER A 203 -5.30 14.80 9.17
C SER A 203 -5.44 15.10 10.67
N LYS A 204 -6.46 14.55 11.32
CA LYS A 204 -6.76 14.77 12.75
C LYS A 204 -6.23 13.64 13.65
N LEU A 205 -5.84 12.51 13.06
CA LEU A 205 -5.43 11.33 13.80
C LEU A 205 -4.01 11.43 14.36
N TRP A 206 -3.13 12.16 13.66
CA TRP A 206 -1.71 12.25 14.00
C TRP A 206 -1.22 13.69 14.00
N ASP A 207 -0.10 13.92 14.68
CA ASP A 207 0.66 15.15 14.56
C ASP A 207 1.60 15.06 13.35
N TRP A 208 1.40 15.95 12.37
CA TRP A 208 2.13 15.99 11.11
C TRP A 208 3.31 16.98 11.13
N SER A 209 3.55 17.64 12.26
CA SER A 209 4.57 18.68 12.41
C SER A 209 5.97 18.25 11.98
N CYS A 210 6.33 16.96 12.15
CA CYS A 210 7.63 16.43 11.74
C CYS A 210 7.93 16.62 10.25
N PHE A 211 6.90 16.73 9.39
CA PHE A 211 7.10 16.98 7.96
C PHE A 211 7.56 18.40 7.65
N LEU A 212 7.34 19.37 8.56
CA LEU A 212 7.97 20.69 8.45
C LEU A 212 9.49 20.59 8.60
N ASP A 213 9.94 19.81 9.60
CA ASP A 213 11.35 19.57 9.84
C ASP A 213 11.99 18.81 8.67
N VAL A 214 11.30 17.80 8.12
CA VAL A 214 11.74 17.06 6.93
C VAL A 214 11.99 18.01 5.76
N VAL A 215 11.03 18.89 5.44
CA VAL A 215 11.16 19.84 4.32
C VAL A 215 12.32 20.81 4.56
N GLN A 216 12.46 21.32 5.79
CA GLN A 216 13.55 22.24 6.13
C GLN A 216 14.92 21.56 6.04
N GLN A 217 15.05 20.32 6.53
CA GLN A 217 16.31 19.58 6.53
C GLN A 217 16.73 19.22 5.11
N LEU A 218 15.80 18.77 4.27
CA LEU A 218 16.08 18.40 2.88
C LEU A 218 16.35 19.60 1.97
N ALA A 219 15.88 20.81 2.32
CA ALA A 219 16.22 22.03 1.59
C ALA A 219 17.69 22.45 1.78
N ASN A 220 18.30 22.07 2.92
CA ASN A 220 19.66 22.47 3.30
C ASN A 220 20.70 21.36 3.11
N LEU A 221 20.28 20.17 2.65
CA LEU A 221 21.14 19.02 2.53
C LEU A 221 22.04 19.14 1.28
N ASP A 222 23.34 18.89 1.45
CA ASP A 222 24.26 18.81 0.32
C ASP A 222 23.88 17.57 -0.53
N ARG A 223 23.72 17.77 -1.83
CA ARG A 223 23.27 16.68 -2.71
C ARG A 223 24.45 15.73 -2.89
N GLY A 224 24.40 14.61 -2.18
CA GLY A 224 25.41 13.56 -2.29
C GLY A 224 25.58 13.01 -3.72
N ASP A 225 26.66 12.28 -3.94
CA ASP A 225 27.12 11.93 -5.30
C ASP A 225 26.30 10.84 -6.01
N SER A 226 25.47 10.06 -5.31
CA SER A 226 24.74 8.94 -5.93
C SER A 226 23.36 9.35 -6.48
N ALA A 227 23.09 8.97 -7.73
CA ALA A 227 21.86 9.36 -8.43
C ALA A 227 20.58 8.84 -7.74
N ASP A 228 20.60 7.61 -7.22
CA ASP A 228 19.45 7.01 -6.53
C ASP A 228 19.18 7.68 -5.18
N PHE A 229 20.23 8.11 -4.49
CA PHE A 229 20.09 8.87 -3.26
C PHE A 229 19.43 10.22 -3.52
N VAL A 230 19.94 10.99 -4.49
CA VAL A 230 19.36 12.28 -4.89
C VAL A 230 17.90 12.12 -5.31
N LYS A 231 17.59 11.05 -6.06
CA LYS A 231 16.23 10.70 -6.46
C LYS A 231 15.31 10.47 -5.27
N ASN A 232 15.71 9.63 -4.31
CA ASN A 232 14.90 9.32 -3.13
C ASN A 232 14.68 10.56 -2.26
N MET A 233 15.68 11.43 -2.15
CA MET A 233 15.59 12.69 -1.43
C MET A 233 14.60 13.66 -2.05
N SER A 234 14.64 13.83 -3.38
CA SER A 234 13.66 14.63 -4.11
C SER A 234 12.25 14.07 -3.91
N ASP A 235 12.07 12.75 -3.99
CA ASP A 235 10.76 12.12 -3.78
C ASP A 235 10.27 12.28 -2.33
N LEU A 236 11.15 12.17 -1.34
CA LEU A 236 10.82 12.33 0.08
C LEU A 236 10.40 13.78 0.36
N ARG A 237 11.17 14.75 -0.12
CA ARG A 237 10.85 16.18 -0.01
C ARG A 237 9.52 16.49 -0.69
N TRP A 238 9.29 15.94 -1.88
CA TRP A 238 8.04 16.10 -2.61
C TRP A 238 6.86 15.53 -1.82
N CYS A 239 6.96 14.30 -1.29
CA CYS A 239 5.91 13.70 -0.46
C CYS A 239 5.62 14.54 0.79
N ALA A 240 6.66 15.01 1.48
CA ALA A 240 6.52 15.87 2.66
C ALA A 240 5.76 17.16 2.35
N ILE A 241 6.11 17.83 1.23
CA ILE A 241 5.39 19.03 0.77
C ILE A 241 3.93 18.70 0.45
N ARG A 242 3.66 17.61 -0.29
CA ARG A 242 2.29 17.21 -0.62
C ARG A 242 1.44 16.92 0.62
N ILE A 243 2.01 16.27 1.64
CA ILE A 243 1.36 16.08 2.93
C ILE A 243 1.00 17.43 3.55
N LEU A 244 1.97 18.35 3.65
CA LEU A 244 1.74 19.67 4.25
C LEU A 244 0.65 20.46 3.51
N LEU A 245 0.60 20.40 2.17
CA LEU A 245 -0.45 21.07 1.40
C LEU A 245 -1.85 20.55 1.77
N VAL A 246 -2.00 19.24 1.93
CA VAL A 246 -3.27 18.62 2.32
C VAL A 246 -3.65 19.01 3.74
N ILE A 247 -2.71 18.89 4.69
CA ILE A 247 -2.95 19.20 6.11
C ILE A 247 -3.27 20.68 6.33
N LEU A 248 -2.51 21.57 5.69
CA LEU A 248 -2.65 23.03 5.84
C LEU A 248 -3.74 23.61 4.92
N LYS A 249 -4.41 22.78 4.11
CA LYS A 249 -5.41 23.19 3.12
C LYS A 249 -4.88 24.30 2.19
N MET A 250 -3.62 24.20 1.81
CA MET A 250 -2.96 25.16 0.92
C MET A 250 -3.24 24.82 -0.56
N SER A 251 -3.30 25.84 -1.41
CA SER A 251 -3.44 25.63 -2.86
C SER A 251 -2.15 25.07 -3.47
N GLU A 252 -2.23 24.30 -4.54
CA GLU A 252 -1.06 23.76 -5.27
C GLU A 252 -0.11 24.84 -5.80
N ARG A 253 -0.60 26.07 -5.98
CA ARG A 253 0.25 27.23 -6.31
C ARG A 253 1.29 27.54 -5.23
N ALA A 254 1.17 26.97 -4.03
CA ALA A 254 2.16 27.08 -2.97
C ALA A 254 3.41 26.21 -3.22
N ASN A 255 3.43 25.31 -4.21
CA ASN A 255 4.60 24.49 -4.54
C ASN A 255 5.81 25.35 -4.92
N THR A 256 5.57 26.49 -5.59
CA THR A 256 6.60 27.46 -5.93
C THR A 256 7.22 28.09 -4.67
N ASN A 257 6.45 28.26 -3.60
CA ASN A 257 6.95 28.78 -2.32
C ASN A 257 7.91 27.79 -1.63
N PHE A 258 7.78 26.50 -1.91
CA PHE A 258 8.69 25.47 -1.42
C PHE A 258 9.89 25.22 -2.34
N GLY A 259 10.01 25.96 -3.44
CA GLY A 259 11.18 25.92 -4.33
C GLY A 259 11.35 24.60 -5.10
N ILE A 260 10.27 23.89 -5.40
CA ILE A 260 10.31 22.73 -6.31
C ILE A 260 10.24 23.25 -7.75
N GLU A 261 11.18 22.83 -8.59
CA GLU A 261 11.15 23.11 -10.03
C GLU A 261 10.05 22.27 -10.72
N PRO A 262 9.28 22.80 -11.69
CA PRO A 262 8.21 22.06 -12.36
C PRO A 262 8.66 20.71 -12.96
N LYS A 263 9.90 20.62 -13.45
CA LYS A 263 10.47 19.38 -13.98
C LYS A 263 10.73 18.34 -12.88
N GLU A 264 11.25 18.79 -11.74
CA GLU A 264 11.45 17.94 -10.56
C GLU A 264 10.10 17.44 -10.02
N GLU A 265 9.11 18.34 -9.93
CA GLU A 265 7.74 18.01 -9.51
C GLU A 265 7.12 16.92 -10.39
N LEU A 266 7.15 17.10 -11.72
CA LEU A 266 6.61 16.13 -12.66
C LEU A 266 7.29 14.76 -12.54
N THR A 267 8.62 14.75 -12.34
CA THR A 267 9.37 13.50 -12.21
C THR A 267 9.00 12.76 -10.92
N CYS A 268 8.84 13.49 -9.80
CA CYS A 268 8.40 12.91 -8.54
C CYS A 268 6.97 12.37 -8.64
N LEU A 269 6.07 13.11 -9.32
CA LEU A 269 4.71 12.69 -9.57
C LEU A 269 4.65 11.37 -10.36
N LEU A 270 5.43 11.23 -11.43
CA LEU A 270 5.46 9.98 -12.20
C LEU A 270 5.91 8.77 -11.35
N ARG A 271 6.87 8.96 -10.45
CA ARG A 271 7.33 7.92 -9.52
C ARG A 271 6.34 7.62 -8.41
N TRP A 272 5.55 8.62 -8.00
CA TRP A 272 4.41 8.43 -7.13
C TRP A 272 3.31 7.59 -7.79
N GLU A 273 2.99 7.88 -9.05
CA GLU A 273 2.03 7.08 -9.83
C GLU A 273 2.54 5.64 -10.02
N GLU A 274 3.84 5.45 -10.29
CA GLU A 274 4.47 4.13 -10.33
C GLU A 274 4.31 3.39 -8.99
N PHE A 275 4.51 4.07 -7.86
CA PHE A 275 4.30 3.51 -6.53
C PHE A 275 2.85 3.10 -6.27
N CYS A 276 1.86 3.82 -6.84
CA CYS A 276 0.43 3.50 -6.69
C CYS A 276 -0.11 2.56 -7.78
N GLN A 277 0.74 2.17 -8.75
CA GLN A 277 0.31 1.47 -9.96
C GLN A 277 -0.33 0.12 -9.66
N ASP A 278 0.17 -0.59 -8.65
CA ASP A 278 -0.28 -1.91 -8.23
C ASP A 278 -1.81 -1.99 -8.00
N VAL A 279 -2.35 -1.06 -7.21
CA VAL A 279 -3.78 -0.95 -6.92
C VAL A 279 -4.56 -0.46 -8.12
N SER A 280 -4.01 0.48 -8.89
CA SER A 280 -4.66 0.98 -10.10
C SER A 280 -4.89 -0.13 -11.12
N LEU A 281 -3.90 -1.02 -11.30
CA LEU A 281 -4.02 -2.20 -12.15
C LEU A 281 -5.05 -3.19 -11.61
N GLU A 282 -5.07 -3.46 -10.30
CA GLU A 282 -6.06 -4.35 -9.69
C GLU A 282 -7.50 -3.81 -9.88
N LYS A 283 -7.71 -2.51 -9.64
CA LYS A 283 -9.00 -1.85 -9.87
C LYS A 283 -9.45 -1.99 -11.32
N ALA A 284 -8.55 -1.76 -12.27
CA ALA A 284 -8.84 -1.92 -13.69
C ALA A 284 -9.22 -3.37 -14.05
N GLY A 285 -8.54 -4.35 -13.44
CA GLY A 285 -8.82 -5.77 -13.58
C GLY A 285 -10.26 -6.16 -13.23
N TRP A 286 -10.80 -5.57 -12.15
CA TRP A 286 -12.18 -5.84 -11.71
C TRP A 286 -13.22 -5.45 -12.76
N TYR A 287 -13.01 -4.37 -13.52
CA TYR A 287 -13.91 -3.97 -14.59
C TYR A 287 -13.85 -4.95 -15.77
N LEU A 288 -12.67 -5.49 -16.08
CA LEU A 288 -12.48 -6.45 -17.18
C LEU A 288 -13.09 -7.83 -16.86
N GLU A 289 -13.00 -8.29 -15.61
CA GLU A 289 -13.55 -9.59 -15.22
C GLU A 289 -15.07 -9.62 -15.19
N SER A 290 -15.70 -8.50 -14.83
CA SER A 290 -17.16 -8.32 -14.91
C SER A 290 -17.70 -8.52 -16.33
N SER A 291 -16.87 -8.33 -17.36
CA SER A 291 -17.23 -8.54 -18.77
C SER A 291 -17.16 -10.01 -19.21
N LYS A 292 -16.33 -10.83 -18.54
CA LYS A 292 -16.21 -12.28 -18.82
C LYS A 292 -17.34 -13.06 -18.15
N SER A 293 -17.75 -12.68 -16.93
CA SER A 293 -18.89 -13.33 -16.26
C SER A 293 -20.21 -13.14 -17.03
N LYS A 294 -20.38 -12.03 -17.74
CA LYS A 294 -21.52 -11.82 -18.65
C LYS A 294 -21.52 -12.71 -19.90
N LYS A 295 -20.36 -13.21 -20.35
CA LYS A 295 -20.26 -14.07 -21.55
C LYS A 295 -20.62 -15.54 -21.28
N PHE A 296 -20.59 -15.98 -20.03
CA PHE A 296 -20.95 -17.36 -19.67
C PHE A 296 -22.44 -17.57 -19.33
N SER A 297 -23.27 -16.50 -19.32
CA SER A 297 -24.71 -16.62 -19.04
C SER A 297 -25.61 -16.54 -20.28
N SER A 298 -25.09 -16.39 -21.49
CA SER A 298 -25.90 -16.27 -22.72
C SER A 298 -25.59 -17.38 -23.73
N ASN A 299 -26.10 -18.58 -23.46
CA ASN A 299 -26.38 -19.52 -24.55
C ASN A 299 -27.71 -19.08 -25.17
N GLY A 300 -27.65 -18.19 -26.17
CA GLY A 300 -28.85 -17.75 -26.90
C GLY A 300 -28.64 -16.50 -27.74
N LYS A 301 -28.53 -16.69 -29.06
CA LYS A 301 -28.71 -15.73 -30.16
C LYS A 301 -27.91 -14.41 -30.10
N PHE A 302 -26.96 -14.29 -31.04
CA PHE A 302 -26.44 -13.01 -31.49
C PHE A 302 -27.55 -12.24 -32.21
N ASP A 303 -27.96 -11.10 -31.65
CA ASP A 303 -28.45 -9.96 -32.43
C ASP A 303 -27.61 -8.75 -32.00
N LEU A 304 -26.78 -8.27 -32.93
CA LEU A 304 -26.04 -7.02 -32.80
C LEU A 304 -27.00 -5.87 -33.06
N GLU A 305 -27.70 -5.41 -32.02
CA GLU A 305 -28.33 -4.10 -32.06
C GLU A 305 -27.46 -3.07 -31.35
N HIS A 306 -26.97 -2.17 -32.19
CA HIS A 306 -26.10 -1.06 -31.91
C HIS A 306 -26.97 0.10 -31.37
N GLU A 307 -27.25 0.14 -30.07
CA GLU A 307 -27.88 1.32 -29.46
C GLU A 307 -27.10 1.87 -28.27
N ASN A 308 -26.79 3.15 -28.43
CA ASN A 308 -26.09 4.03 -27.52
C ASN A 308 -26.76 4.07 -26.15
N CYS A 309 -25.96 3.85 -25.09
CA CYS A 309 -26.23 4.40 -23.76
C CYS A 309 -24.88 4.58 -23.03
N LEU A 310 -24.20 5.69 -23.31
CA LEU A 310 -23.22 6.28 -22.40
C LEU A 310 -23.99 7.16 -21.40
N PRO A 311 -24.06 6.84 -20.10
CA PRO A 311 -24.30 7.86 -19.10
C PRO A 311 -23.00 8.65 -18.96
N SER A 312 -23.10 9.95 -19.22
CA SER A 312 -22.06 10.96 -19.07
C SER A 312 -21.21 10.75 -17.81
N LEU A 313 -19.92 10.47 -18.00
CA LEU A 313 -18.91 10.63 -16.97
C LEU A 313 -18.80 12.13 -16.64
N GLY A 314 -19.29 12.51 -15.47
CA GLY A 314 -18.95 13.79 -14.85
C GLY A 314 -17.48 13.80 -14.48
N LEU A 315 -16.62 14.14 -15.44
CA LEU A 315 -15.24 14.57 -15.22
C LEU A 315 -15.28 15.91 -14.49
N GLY A 316 -15.37 15.86 -13.17
CA GLY A 316 -15.21 17.00 -12.29
C GLY A 316 -13.74 17.19 -11.90
N SER A 317 -13.04 18.02 -12.69
CA SER A 317 -11.82 18.76 -12.36
C SER A 317 -10.49 18.01 -12.21
N LEU A 318 -9.91 17.61 -13.34
CA LEU A 318 -8.46 17.76 -13.56
C LEU A 318 -8.27 19.04 -14.38
N ALA A 319 -7.96 20.14 -13.72
CA ALA A 319 -7.57 21.37 -14.41
C ALA A 319 -6.08 21.28 -14.79
N VAL A 320 -5.81 20.62 -15.91
CA VAL A 320 -4.57 20.83 -16.68
C VAL A 320 -4.72 22.17 -17.40
N SER A 321 -4.17 23.24 -16.83
CA SER A 321 -4.04 24.51 -17.56
C SER A 321 -2.79 24.47 -18.45
N SER A 322 -3.08 24.50 -19.75
CA SER A 322 -2.19 24.65 -20.88
C SER A 322 -1.18 25.80 -20.75
N LEU A 323 0.07 25.51 -21.11
CA LEU A 323 1.10 26.47 -21.48
C LEU A 323 0.64 27.35 -22.66
N GLN A 324 0.62 28.66 -22.47
CA GLN A 324 0.62 29.65 -23.54
C GLN A 324 1.89 30.49 -23.43
N PHE A 325 2.75 30.41 -24.44
CA PHE A 325 3.84 31.36 -24.64
C PHE A 325 3.26 32.68 -25.18
N PRO A 326 3.68 33.86 -24.68
CA PRO A 326 3.39 35.11 -25.35
C PRO A 326 4.31 35.25 -26.57
N ARG A 327 3.70 35.57 -27.71
CA ARG A 327 4.37 36.33 -28.77
C ARG A 327 4.25 37.80 -28.39
N ASP A 328 5.36 38.50 -28.38
CA ASP A 328 5.57 39.76 -29.09
C ASP A 328 7.07 39.91 -29.38
#